data_AF-A0A5N7MP82-F1
#
_entry.id   AF-A0A5N7MP82-F1
#
_cell.length_a   1.000
_cell.length_b   1.000
_cell.length_c   1.000
_cell.angle_alpha   90.00
_cell.angle_beta   90.00
_cell.angle_gamma   90.00
#
_symmetry.space_group_name_H-M   'P 1'
#
loop_
_entity.id
_entity.type
_entity.pdbx_description
1 polymer ?
#
loop_
_entity_poly.entity_id
_entity_poly.type
_entity_poly.pdbx_seq_one_letter_code
_entity_poly.pdbx_strand_id
1 'polypeptide(L)'
;MTFKILTDAVDESLAVIAPVLGRIEQDGQTGDLRDLAAHLVRALRLFDRNPGIEAAADDLYAAAAALVGENTRLPQPTARGRRLLKDAHMRFRGRLEAAADRVGPYDYLVVPDFPLRQAA
;
A
#
# COMPACT_ATOMS: atom_id res chain seq x y z
N MET A 1 -7.75 -4.08 -21.32
CA MET A 1 -8.44 -3.01 -20.58
C MET A 1 -9.66 -3.65 -19.96
N THR A 2 -9.75 -3.63 -18.64
CA THR A 2 -10.77 -4.38 -17.90
C THR A 2 -11.56 -3.37 -17.09
N PHE A 3 -12.88 -3.39 -17.23
CA PHE A 3 -13.76 -2.56 -16.42
C PHE A 3 -13.92 -3.26 -15.07
N LYS A 4 -13.54 -2.56 -14.00
CA LYS A 4 -13.73 -3.05 -12.63
C LYS A 4 -14.41 -1.97 -11.82
N ILE A 5 -15.16 -2.43 -10.82
CA ILE A 5 -15.73 -1.54 -9.81
C ILE A 5 -14.54 -1.04 -8.97
N LEU A 6 -14.54 0.25 -8.62
CA LEU A 6 -13.45 0.87 -7.87
C LEU A 6 -13.18 0.15 -6.54
N THR A 7 -14.22 -0.30 -5.84
CA THR A 7 -14.10 -1.09 -4.61
C THR A 7 -13.28 -2.36 -4.83
N ASP A 8 -13.55 -3.11 -5.91
CA ASP A 8 -12.78 -4.32 -6.25
C ASP A 8 -11.31 -3.99 -6.54
N ALA A 9 -11.06 -2.87 -7.24
CA ALA A 9 -9.70 -2.43 -7.54
C ALA A 9 -8.93 -2.00 -6.27
N VAL A 10 -9.62 -1.41 -5.30
CA VAL A 10 -9.05 -1.09 -3.98
C VAL A 10 -8.74 -2.36 -3.21
N ASP A 11 -9.66 -3.31 -3.16
CA ASP A 11 -9.46 -4.60 -2.47
C ASP A 11 -8.28 -5.36 -3.06
N GLU A 12 -8.16 -5.42 -4.39
CA GLU A 12 -7.01 -6.00 -5.08
C GLU A 12 -5.70 -5.29 -4.72
N SER A 13 -5.71 -3.95 -4.70
CA SER A 13 -4.52 -3.18 -4.35
C SER A 13 -4.08 -3.45 -2.91
N LEU A 14 -5.03 -3.54 -1.97
CA LEU A 14 -4.76 -3.86 -0.57
C LEU A 14 -4.25 -5.29 -0.41
N ALA A 15 -4.82 -6.24 -1.15
CA ALA A 15 -4.39 -7.64 -1.14
C ALA A 15 -2.95 -7.83 -1.63
N VAL A 16 -2.47 -6.99 -2.55
CA VAL A 16 -1.08 -7.03 -3.05
C VAL A 16 -0.10 -6.32 -2.11
N ILE A 17 -0.53 -5.24 -1.43
CA ILE A 17 0.30 -4.49 -0.49
C ILE A 17 0.56 -5.29 0.80
N ALA A 18 -0.45 -5.98 1.34
CA ALA A 18 -0.35 -6.65 2.63
C ALA A 18 0.81 -7.69 2.74
N PRO A 19 1.06 -8.56 1.75
CA PRO A 19 2.21 -9.48 1.76
C PRO A 19 3.57 -8.76 1.79
N VAL A 20 3.71 -7.64 1.06
CA VAL A 20 4.95 -6.86 1.05
C VAL A 20 5.22 -6.26 2.43
N LEU A 21 4.18 -5.72 3.07
CA LEU A 21 4.29 -5.22 4.44
C LEU A 21 4.62 -6.33 5.44
N GLY A 22 4.08 -7.54 5.25
CA GLY A 22 4.41 -8.71 6.07
C GLY A 22 5.89 -9.10 5.98
N ARG A 23 6.50 -9.04 4.78
CA ARG A 23 7.95 -9.24 4.63
C ARG A 23 8.74 -8.13 5.32
N ILE A 24 8.30 -6.88 5.17
CA ILE A 24 8.95 -5.73 5.80
C ILE A 24 8.95 -5.83 7.32
N GLU A 25 7.83 -6.28 7.91
CA GLU A 25 7.68 -6.46 9.35
C GLU A 25 8.63 -7.50 9.95
N GLN A 26 8.99 -8.54 9.18
CA GLN A 26 9.81 -9.66 9.62
C GLN A 26 11.32 -9.38 9.47
N ASP A 27 11.78 -9.14 8.24
CA ASP A 27 13.20 -8.93 7.91
C ASP A 27 13.35 -8.15 6.59
N GLY A 28 12.53 -7.11 6.43
CA GLY A 28 12.45 -6.32 5.20
C GLY A 28 13.77 -5.78 4.69
N GLN A 29 13.94 -5.81 3.37
CA GLN A 29 15.11 -5.29 2.69
C GLN A 29 14.75 -4.13 1.74
N THR A 30 15.76 -3.50 1.14
CA THR A 30 15.56 -2.41 0.16
C THR A 30 14.71 -2.84 -1.04
N GLY A 31 14.77 -4.13 -1.43
CA GLY A 31 13.90 -4.69 -2.47
C GLY A 31 12.42 -4.55 -2.14
N ASP A 32 12.03 -4.85 -0.90
CA ASP A 32 10.64 -4.73 -0.46
C ASP A 32 10.14 -3.28 -0.45
N LEU A 33 11.01 -2.31 -0.17
CA LEU A 33 10.66 -0.89 -0.26
C LEU A 33 10.37 -0.48 -1.71
N ARG A 34 11.13 -0.99 -2.67
CA ARG A 34 10.90 -0.72 -4.09
C ARG A 34 9.55 -1.30 -4.54
N ASP A 35 9.24 -2.52 -4.11
CA ASP A 35 7.96 -3.16 -4.40
C ASP A 35 6.81 -2.39 -3.77
N LEU A 36 6.94 -2.01 -2.49
CA LEU A 36 5.95 -1.20 -1.80
C LEU A 36 5.70 0.13 -2.52
N ALA A 37 6.75 0.85 -2.91
CA ALA A 37 6.61 2.11 -3.65
C ALA A 37 5.84 1.92 -4.97
N ALA A 38 6.13 0.85 -5.72
CA ALA A 38 5.42 0.55 -6.96
C ALA A 38 3.93 0.27 -6.72
N HIS A 39 3.60 -0.47 -5.67
CA HIS A 39 2.21 -0.75 -5.31
C HIS A 39 1.48 0.49 -4.80
N LEU A 40 2.11 1.35 -4.00
CA LEU A 40 1.52 2.61 -3.54
C LEU A 40 1.23 3.55 -4.71
N VAL A 41 2.15 3.69 -5.66
CA VAL A 41 1.91 4.48 -6.89
C VAL A 41 0.75 3.92 -7.70
N ARG A 42 0.62 2.59 -7.80
CA ARG A 42 -0.51 1.95 -8.49
C ARG A 42 -1.83 2.22 -7.75
N ALA A 43 -1.85 2.13 -6.42
CA ALA A 43 -3.01 2.41 -5.60
C ALA A 43 -3.48 3.88 -5.75
N LEU A 44 -2.53 4.83 -5.73
CA LEU A 44 -2.83 6.26 -5.89
C LEU A 44 -3.47 6.55 -7.25
N ARG A 45 -3.11 5.81 -8.31
CA ARG A 45 -3.70 5.97 -9.65
C ARG A 45 -5.13 5.48 -9.78
N LEU A 46 -5.69 4.83 -8.76
CA LEU A 46 -7.11 4.47 -8.73
C LEU A 46 -7.99 5.71 -8.52
N PHE A 47 -7.44 6.80 -7.99
CA PHE A 47 -8.18 8.01 -7.68
C PHE A 47 -7.61 9.19 -8.47
N ASP A 48 -8.47 10.17 -8.74
CA ASP A 48 -7.98 11.51 -8.99
C ASP A 48 -7.22 12.04 -7.76
N ARG A 49 -6.48 13.14 -7.94
CA ARG A 49 -5.67 13.76 -6.90
C ARG A 49 -6.42 13.85 -5.58
N ASN A 50 -5.97 13.07 -4.60
CA ASN A 50 -6.55 12.99 -3.27
C ASN A 50 -5.44 13.17 -2.21
N PRO A 51 -5.24 14.39 -1.70
CA PRO A 51 -4.17 14.69 -0.75
C PRO A 51 -4.22 13.84 0.52
N GLY A 52 -5.42 13.40 0.92
CA GLY A 52 -5.61 12.55 2.09
C GLY A 52 -5.12 11.13 1.89
N ILE A 53 -5.16 10.60 0.67
CA ILE A 53 -4.60 9.28 0.33
C ILE A 53 -3.10 9.41 0.06
N GLU A 54 -2.67 10.47 -0.64
CA GLU A 54 -1.25 10.75 -0.91
C GLU A 54 -0.45 10.84 0.39
N ALA A 55 -0.92 11.64 1.36
CA ALA A 55 -0.26 11.76 2.66
C ALA A 55 -0.21 10.42 3.42
N ALA A 56 -1.26 9.60 3.33
CA ALA A 56 -1.28 8.30 3.99
C ALA A 56 -0.35 7.28 3.31
N ALA A 57 -0.16 7.38 1.99
CA ALA A 57 0.81 6.57 1.25
C ALA A 57 2.24 6.95 1.63
N ASP A 58 2.53 8.25 1.72
CA ASP A 58 3.83 8.77 2.15
C ASP A 58 4.16 8.33 3.58
N ASP A 59 3.20 8.43 4.51
CA ASP A 59 3.33 7.95 5.89
C ASP A 59 3.64 6.45 5.95
N LEU A 60 2.94 5.65 5.14
CA LEU A 60 3.15 4.20 5.09
C LEU A 60 4.55 3.85 4.55
N TYR A 61 4.98 4.51 3.47
CA TYR A 61 6.33 4.33 2.93
C TYR A 61 7.41 4.75 3.94
N ALA A 62 7.22 5.89 4.62
CA ALA A 62 8.17 6.37 5.63
C ALA A 62 8.30 5.41 6.82
N ALA A 63 7.17 4.87 7.31
CA ALA A 63 7.18 3.86 8.38
C ALA A 63 7.89 2.58 7.96
N ALA A 64 7.66 2.12 6.72
CA ALA A 64 8.34 0.96 6.17
C ALA A 64 9.85 1.19 6.02
N ALA A 65 10.25 2.34 5.48
CA ALA A 65 11.67 2.69 5.32
C ALA A 65 12.40 2.79 6.66
N ALA A 66 11.74 3.35 7.68
CA ALA A 66 12.28 3.39 9.03
C ALA A 66 12.50 1.98 9.59
N LEU A 67 11.55 1.07 9.40
CA LEU A 67 11.66 -0.31 9.89
C LEU A 67 12.77 -1.10 9.20
N VAL A 68 12.91 -0.97 7.88
CA VAL A 68 14.04 -1.56 7.13
C VAL A 68 15.38 -0.99 7.62
N GLY A 69 15.41 0.31 7.93
CA GLY A 69 16.58 0.94 8.55
C GLY A 69 16.91 0.38 9.95
N GLU A 70 15.89 0.03 10.74
CA GLU A 70 16.07 -0.66 12.03
C GLU A 70 16.62 -2.07 11.84
N ASN A 71 16.09 -2.85 10.89
CA ASN A 71 16.55 -4.22 10.60
C ASN A 71 18.03 -4.28 10.22
N THR A 72 18.55 -3.22 9.61
CA THR A 72 19.97 -3.12 9.25
C THR A 72 20.87 -2.88 10.49
N ARG A 73 20.32 -2.28 11.55
CA ARG A 73 21.08 -1.82 12.74
C ARG A 73 20.90 -2.72 13.95
N LEU A 74 19.78 -3.44 14.01
CA LEU A 74 19.36 -4.22 15.16
C LEU A 74 19.17 -5.68 14.75
N PRO A 75 19.48 -6.65 15.62
CA PRO A 75 19.22 -8.07 15.36
C PRO A 75 17.74 -8.39 15.13
N GLN A 76 16.83 -7.55 15.64
CA GLN A 76 15.39 -7.66 15.42
C GLN A 76 14.74 -6.26 15.42
N PRO A 77 13.70 -6.03 14.59
CA PRO A 77 12.96 -4.78 14.59
C PRO A 77 12.33 -4.47 15.95
N THR A 78 12.19 -3.18 16.27
CA THR A 78 11.58 -2.78 17.54
C THR A 78 10.07 -2.99 17.51
N ALA A 79 9.47 -3.28 18.69
CA ALA A 79 8.01 -3.35 18.82
C ALA A 79 7.33 -2.02 18.44
N ARG A 80 8.01 -0.89 18.67
CA ARG A 80 7.55 0.44 18.26
C ARG A 80 7.52 0.58 16.75
N GLY A 81 8.60 0.20 16.06
CA GLY A 81 8.68 0.25 14.59
C GLY A 81 7.58 -0.58 13.92
N ARG A 82 7.38 -1.83 14.39
CA ARG A 82 6.27 -2.68 13.92
C ARG A 82 4.90 -2.05 14.13
N ARG A 83 4.67 -1.47 15.32
CA ARG A 83 3.41 -0.77 15.62
C ARG A 83 3.18 0.42 14.68
N LEU A 84 4.20 1.24 14.43
CA LEU A 84 4.08 2.39 13.53
C LEU A 84 3.74 1.97 12.10
N LEU A 85 4.37 0.90 11.60
CA LEU A 85 4.06 0.33 10.29
C LEU A 85 2.60 -0.11 10.20
N LYS A 86 2.13 -0.84 11.22
CA LYS A 86 0.74 -1.32 11.30
C LYS A 86 -0.26 -0.16 11.35
N ASP A 87 0.00 0.85 12.18
CA ASP A 87 -0.88 2.00 12.31
C ASP A 87 -0.94 2.81 11.00
N ALA A 88 0.18 2.98 10.30
CA ALA A 88 0.21 3.64 8.99
C ALA A 88 -0.55 2.83 7.92
N HIS A 89 -0.38 1.50 7.90
CA HIS A 89 -1.12 0.62 7.00
C HIS A 89 -2.64 0.72 7.21
N MET A 90 -3.10 0.69 8.47
CA MET A 90 -4.51 0.83 8.80
C MET A 90 -5.09 2.18 8.35
N ARG A 91 -4.34 3.27 8.51
CA ARG A 91 -4.75 4.60 8.04
C ARG A 91 -4.84 4.65 6.51
N PHE A 92 -3.83 4.13 5.82
CA PHE A 92 -3.83 4.09 4.37
C PHE A 92 -5.02 3.27 3.84
N ARG A 93 -5.24 2.08 4.39
CA ARG A 93 -6.40 1.24 4.08
C ARG A 93 -7.72 1.99 4.26
N GLY A 94 -7.95 2.55 5.44
CA GLY A 94 -9.20 3.26 5.72
C GLY A 94 -9.42 4.47 4.80
N ARG A 95 -8.35 5.11 4.31
CA ARG A 95 -8.45 6.22 3.34
C ARG A 95 -8.82 5.75 1.93
N LEU A 96 -8.29 4.60 1.47
CA LEU A 96 -8.68 4.02 0.20
C LEU A 96 -10.15 3.57 0.22
N GLU A 97 -10.55 2.84 1.25
CA GLU A 97 -11.93 2.35 1.42
C GLU A 97 -12.91 3.54 1.49
N ALA A 98 -12.65 4.52 2.35
CA ALA A 98 -13.52 5.69 2.47
C ALA A 98 -13.58 6.55 1.20
N ALA A 99 -12.53 6.54 0.36
CA ALA A 99 -12.56 7.23 -0.92
C ALA A 99 -13.33 6.43 -1.97
N ALA A 100 -13.21 5.11 -1.99
CA ALA A 100 -13.99 4.24 -2.87
C ALA A 100 -15.49 4.34 -2.56
N ASP A 101 -15.88 4.34 -1.28
CA ASP A 101 -17.29 4.44 -0.87
C ASP A 101 -17.96 5.76 -1.26
N ARG A 102 -17.17 6.83 -1.43
CA ARG A 102 -17.68 8.16 -1.84
C ARG A 102 -17.95 8.26 -3.34
N VAL A 103 -17.27 7.43 -4.12
CA VAL A 103 -17.45 7.32 -5.56
C VAL A 103 -18.58 6.31 -5.76
N GLY A 104 -19.72 6.75 -6.29
CA GLY A 104 -20.94 5.95 -6.28
C GLY A 104 -20.77 4.57 -6.95
N PRO A 105 -21.65 3.59 -6.66
CA PRO A 105 -21.48 2.18 -7.06
C PRO A 105 -21.48 1.90 -8.57
N TYR A 106 -21.64 2.93 -9.41
CA TYR A 106 -21.70 2.84 -10.87
C TYR A 106 -20.59 3.61 -11.60
N ASP A 107 -19.65 4.22 -10.87
CA ASP A 107 -18.46 4.80 -11.48
C ASP A 107 -17.46 3.68 -11.77
N TYR A 108 -17.50 3.21 -13.03
CA TYR A 108 -16.51 2.28 -13.55
C TYR A 108 -15.19 3.03 -13.75
N LEU A 109 -14.16 2.63 -13.01
CA LEU A 109 -12.80 3.04 -13.36
C LEU A 109 -12.32 2.21 -14.54
N VAL A 110 -11.85 2.91 -15.58
CA VAL A 110 -10.98 2.30 -16.59
C VAL A 110 -9.63 2.09 -15.93
N VAL A 111 -9.48 1.00 -15.18
CA VAL A 111 -8.20 0.62 -14.59
C VAL A 111 -7.36 -0.04 -15.71
N PRO A 112 -6.16 0.48 -16.03
CA PRO A 112 -5.30 -0.21 -16.96
C PRO A 112 -4.96 -1.59 -16.40
N ASP A 113 -5.07 -2.59 -17.25
CA ASP A 113 -4.76 -3.98 -16.90
C ASP A 113 -3.24 -4.10 -16.76
N PHE A 114 -2.73 -3.80 -15.56
CA PHE A 114 -1.32 -3.99 -15.26
C PHE A 114 -1.16 -5.43 -14.76
N PRO A 115 -0.58 -6.34 -15.56
CA PRO A 115 -0.40 -7.72 -15.15
C PRO A 115 0.35 -7.75 -13.82
N LEU A 116 -0.26 -8.35 -12.81
CA LEU A 116 0.42 -8.73 -11.59
C LEU A 116 1.50 -9.72 -12.00
N ARG A 117 2.74 -9.26 -12.15
CA ARG A 117 3.86 -10.19 -12.29
C ARG A 117 3.91 -10.98 -10.98
N GLN A 118 3.43 -12.22 -11.01
CA GLN A 118 3.76 -13.20 -9.99
C GLN A 118 5.29 -13.31 -9.98
N ALA A 119 5.91 -12.90 -8.88
CA ALA A 119 7.31 -13.23 -8.65
C ALA A 119 7.39 -14.76 -8.53
N ALA A 120 8.12 -15.37 -9.46
CA ALA A 120 8.46 -16.79 -9.46
C ALA A 120 9.62 -17.05 -8.49
#